data_AF-A0A1F8SLZ5-F1
#
_entry.id   AF-A0A1F8SLZ5-F1
#
_cell.length_a   1.000
_cell.length_b   1.000
_cell.length_c   1.000
_cell.angle_alpha   90.00
_cell.angle_beta   90.00
_cell.angle_gamma   90.00
#
_symmetry.space_group_name_H-M   'P 1'
#
loop_
_entity.id
_entity.type
_entity.pdbx_description
1 polymer ?
#
loop_
_entity_poly.entity_id
_entity_poly.type
_entity_poly.pdbx_seq_one_letter_code
_entity_poly.pdbx_strand_id
1 'polypeptide(L)'
;MTINPVLKIIRAKKFGVLIRDARVNSGKSLVDCATAIGLSADELGAIEYGERPPTLPELEILAYYLEVPLDHFRGNEILKTDGNKKSFDPAEIKQLRQNEIGALIHKVRIEADLSIEELAEKAGIAPSSLQSYEQGEVPIPIPELEILTLVLNNSMQDFEDQASIVGSWFVEQRNMREFLNLPKELQSFVSKPVNRPYLELAIKLSELKVERLRSLAEGLLEITL
;
A
#
# COMPACT_ATOMS: atom_id res chain seq x y z
N MET A 1 36.52 4.50 -26.87
CA MET A 1 36.49 3.52 -25.77
C MET A 1 35.74 2.30 -26.27
N THR A 2 36.43 1.21 -26.62
CA THR A 2 35.81 -0.01 -27.15
C THR A 2 35.23 -0.83 -26.01
N ILE A 3 33.91 -1.05 -26.02
CA ILE A 3 33.23 -1.86 -25.02
C ILE A 3 33.66 -3.31 -25.18
N ASN A 4 34.19 -3.91 -24.11
CA ASN A 4 34.65 -5.30 -24.09
C ASN A 4 33.49 -6.26 -24.47
N PRO A 5 33.62 -7.09 -25.53
CA PRO A 5 32.54 -7.99 -25.98
C PRO A 5 32.12 -9.01 -24.93
N VAL A 6 33.01 -9.37 -23.99
CA VAL A 6 32.71 -10.27 -22.86
C VAL A 6 31.63 -9.69 -21.95
N LEU A 7 31.53 -8.36 -21.84
CA LEU A 7 30.51 -7.69 -21.03
C LEU A 7 29.09 -7.99 -21.53
N LYS A 8 28.90 -8.13 -22.85
CA LYS A 8 27.59 -8.47 -23.43
C LYS A 8 27.14 -9.88 -23.01
N ILE A 9 28.08 -10.84 -23.02
CA ILE A 9 27.83 -12.23 -22.64
C ILE A 9 27.50 -12.34 -21.16
N ILE A 10 28.32 -11.71 -20.30
CA ILE A 10 28.06 -11.67 -18.85
C ILE A 10 26.69 -11.04 -18.57
N ARG A 11 26.34 -9.97 -19.31
CA ARG A 11 25.05 -9.30 -19.13
C ARG A 11 23.87 -10.16 -19.58
N ALA A 12 23.98 -10.90 -20.68
CA ALA A 12 22.96 -11.85 -21.13
C ALA A 12 22.70 -12.94 -20.08
N LYS A 13 23.75 -13.52 -19.50
CA LYS A 13 23.64 -14.49 -18.41
C LYS A 13 22.96 -13.90 -17.17
N LYS A 14 23.30 -12.66 -16.78
CA LYS A 14 22.64 -11.96 -15.67
C LYS A 14 21.14 -11.75 -15.93
N PHE A 15 20.77 -11.28 -17.13
CA PHE A 15 19.36 -11.14 -17.49
C PHE A 15 18.62 -12.47 -17.40
N GLY A 16 19.21 -13.55 -17.91
CA GLY A 16 18.61 -14.88 -17.84
C GLY A 16 18.31 -15.33 -16.40
N VAL A 17 19.25 -15.11 -15.48
CA VAL A 17 19.05 -15.40 -14.05
C VAL A 17 17.92 -14.57 -13.45
N LEU A 18 17.89 -13.25 -13.69
CA LEU A 18 16.86 -12.35 -13.15
C LEU A 18 15.47 -12.65 -13.72
N ILE A 19 15.39 -12.97 -15.02
CA ILE A 19 14.14 -13.36 -15.68
C ILE A 19 13.58 -14.65 -15.07
N ARG A 20 14.44 -15.66 -14.89
CA ARG A 20 14.05 -16.92 -14.28
C ARG A 20 13.59 -16.73 -12.83
N ASP A 21 14.32 -15.93 -12.06
CA ASP A 21 13.98 -15.61 -10.68
C ASP A 21 12.61 -14.92 -10.59
N ALA A 22 12.40 -13.86 -11.37
CA ALA A 22 11.11 -13.15 -11.44
C ALA A 22 9.97 -14.10 -11.80
N ARG A 23 10.16 -14.96 -12.81
CA ARG A 23 9.15 -15.94 -13.22
C ARG A 23 8.79 -16.92 -12.09
N VAL A 24 9.80 -17.48 -11.41
CA VAL A 24 9.60 -18.45 -10.32
C VAL A 24 8.91 -17.79 -9.12
N ASN A 25 9.34 -16.59 -8.73
CA ASN A 25 8.72 -15.85 -7.62
C ASN A 25 7.28 -15.42 -7.92
N SER A 26 6.95 -15.12 -9.18
CA SER A 26 5.56 -14.86 -9.61
C SER A 26 4.74 -16.15 -9.82
N GLY A 27 5.31 -17.34 -9.57
CA GLY A 27 4.62 -18.63 -9.68
C GLY A 27 4.20 -19.01 -11.11
N LYS A 28 4.81 -18.43 -12.14
CA LYS A 28 4.44 -18.65 -13.55
C LYS A 28 5.29 -19.76 -14.20
N SER A 29 4.66 -20.56 -15.07
CA SER A 29 5.39 -21.58 -15.82
C SER A 29 6.19 -20.96 -16.97
N LEU A 30 7.22 -21.69 -17.44
CA LEU A 30 8.01 -21.28 -18.60
C LEU A 30 7.13 -21.12 -19.85
N VAL A 31 6.17 -22.04 -20.04
CA VAL A 31 5.27 -22.05 -21.20
C VAL A 31 4.32 -20.86 -21.18
N ASP A 32 3.75 -20.52 -20.02
CA ASP A 32 2.83 -19.38 -19.89
C ASP A 32 3.55 -18.07 -20.18
N CYS A 33 4.76 -17.89 -19.63
CA CYS A 33 5.56 -16.71 -19.88
C CYS A 33 5.97 -16.59 -21.35
N ALA A 34 6.41 -17.69 -21.97
CA ALA A 34 6.79 -17.70 -23.37
C ALA A 34 5.61 -17.29 -24.26
N THR A 35 4.44 -17.89 -24.01
CA THR A 35 3.20 -17.56 -24.72
C THR A 35 2.81 -16.09 -24.54
N ALA A 36 2.92 -15.55 -23.32
CA ALA A 36 2.56 -14.16 -23.01
C ALA A 36 3.43 -13.13 -23.75
N ILE A 37 4.69 -13.47 -24.06
CA ILE A 37 5.62 -12.60 -24.78
C ILE A 37 5.75 -12.95 -26.27
N GLY A 38 4.94 -13.89 -26.77
CA GLY A 38 4.94 -14.29 -28.18
C GLY A 38 6.14 -15.15 -28.60
N LEU A 39 6.73 -15.90 -27.68
CA LEU A 39 7.85 -16.81 -27.91
C LEU A 39 7.46 -18.27 -27.66
N SER A 40 8.28 -19.20 -28.17
CA SER A 40 8.26 -20.60 -27.76
C SER A 40 8.96 -20.82 -26.41
N ALA A 41 8.65 -21.93 -25.73
CA ALA A 41 9.29 -22.29 -24.46
C ALA A 41 10.81 -22.46 -24.62
N ASP A 42 11.27 -22.95 -25.77
CA ASP A 42 12.71 -23.10 -26.07
C ASP A 42 13.39 -21.73 -26.24
N GLU A 43 12.74 -20.77 -26.90
CA GLU A 43 13.28 -19.42 -27.06
C GLU A 43 13.37 -18.67 -25.73
N LEU A 44 12.37 -18.82 -24.86
CA LEU A 44 12.45 -18.26 -23.50
C LEU A 44 13.47 -19.02 -22.65
N GLY A 45 13.59 -20.34 -22.81
CA GLY A 45 14.64 -21.14 -22.18
C GLY A 45 16.03 -20.61 -22.54
N ALA A 46 16.31 -20.41 -23.84
CA ALA A 46 17.57 -19.85 -24.31
C ALA A 46 17.87 -18.46 -23.72
N ILE A 47 16.84 -17.65 -23.44
CA ILE A 47 16.98 -16.37 -22.71
C ILE A 47 17.36 -16.61 -21.24
N GLU A 48 16.64 -17.49 -20.52
CA GLU A 48 16.90 -17.79 -19.11
C GLU A 48 18.28 -18.41 -18.88
N TYR A 49 18.74 -19.24 -19.81
CA TYR A 49 20.10 -19.79 -19.81
C TYR A 49 21.14 -18.77 -20.28
N GLY A 50 20.74 -17.60 -20.79
CA GLY A 50 21.63 -16.55 -21.30
C GLY A 50 22.41 -16.95 -22.54
N GLU A 51 21.85 -17.85 -23.35
CA GLU A 51 22.34 -18.22 -24.69
C GLU A 51 21.91 -17.18 -25.72
N ARG A 52 20.71 -16.63 -25.54
CA ARG A 52 20.18 -15.49 -26.29
C ARG A 52 19.91 -14.31 -25.35
N PRO A 53 20.40 -13.10 -25.62
CA PRO A 53 20.00 -11.94 -24.85
C PRO A 53 18.53 -11.58 -25.16
N PRO A 54 17.74 -11.12 -24.17
CA PRO A 54 16.41 -10.58 -24.42
C PRO A 54 16.50 -9.24 -25.17
N THR A 55 15.48 -8.94 -25.96
CA THR A 55 15.23 -7.60 -26.49
C THR A 55 14.48 -6.75 -25.46
N LEU A 56 14.49 -5.43 -25.64
CA LEU A 56 13.75 -4.54 -24.74
C LEU A 56 12.23 -4.81 -24.76
N PRO A 57 11.56 -4.96 -25.92
CA PRO A 57 10.12 -5.29 -25.95
C PRO A 57 9.79 -6.61 -25.26
N GLU A 58 10.60 -7.67 -25.47
CA GLU A 58 10.42 -8.95 -24.76
C GLU A 58 10.49 -8.76 -23.24
N LEU A 59 11.44 -7.94 -22.77
CA LEU A 59 11.62 -7.66 -21.35
C LEU A 59 10.48 -6.79 -20.79
N GLU A 60 9.98 -5.82 -21.54
CA GLU A 60 8.86 -4.95 -21.15
C GLU A 60 7.56 -5.73 -21.03
N ILE A 61 7.24 -6.58 -22.01
CA ILE A 61 6.04 -7.42 -21.99
C ILE A 61 6.15 -8.44 -20.85
N LEU A 62 7.34 -9.02 -20.64
CA LEU A 62 7.55 -9.95 -19.54
C LEU A 62 7.42 -9.26 -18.17
N ALA A 63 7.99 -8.06 -18.02
CA ALA A 63 7.86 -7.25 -16.81
C ALA A 63 6.39 -6.94 -16.49
N TYR A 64 5.62 -6.55 -17.51
CA TYR A 64 4.19 -6.32 -17.40
C TYR A 64 3.42 -7.60 -17.00
N TYR A 65 3.69 -8.72 -17.67
CA TYR A 65 3.01 -10.00 -17.41
C TYR A 65 3.33 -10.58 -16.03
N LEU A 66 4.55 -10.36 -15.53
CA LEU A 66 5.00 -10.83 -14.22
C LEU A 66 4.69 -9.86 -13.08
N GLU A 67 4.18 -8.66 -13.37
CA GLU A 67 3.97 -7.56 -12.43
C GLU A 67 5.25 -7.13 -11.69
N VAL A 68 6.39 -7.17 -12.38
CA VAL A 68 7.72 -6.80 -11.83
C VAL A 68 8.22 -5.51 -12.50
N PRO A 69 8.71 -4.50 -11.75
CA PRO A 69 9.25 -3.28 -12.33
C PRO A 69 10.40 -3.56 -13.31
N LEU A 70 10.42 -2.89 -14.48
CA LEU A 70 11.46 -3.09 -15.50
C LEU A 70 12.89 -2.86 -14.98
N ASP A 71 13.05 -1.94 -14.03
CA ASP A 71 14.34 -1.64 -13.41
C ASP A 71 14.89 -2.80 -12.57
N HIS A 72 14.05 -3.76 -12.15
CA HIS A 72 14.49 -4.99 -11.51
C HIS A 72 15.53 -5.73 -12.37
N PHE A 73 15.23 -5.90 -13.66
CA PHE A 73 16.12 -6.56 -14.62
C PHE A 73 17.37 -5.73 -14.96
N ARG A 74 17.35 -4.42 -14.66
CA ARG A 74 18.51 -3.54 -14.83
C ARG A 74 19.47 -3.62 -13.63
N GLY A 75 18.98 -4.01 -12.46
CA GLY A 75 19.75 -4.15 -11.23
C GLY A 75 20.78 -5.28 -11.25
N ASN A 76 21.41 -5.48 -10.08
CA ASN A 76 22.24 -6.64 -9.76
C ASN A 76 21.60 -7.50 -8.65
N GLU A 77 20.39 -7.18 -8.20
CA GLU A 77 19.74 -7.81 -7.06
C GLU A 77 18.60 -8.73 -7.53
N ILE A 78 18.66 -9.97 -7.08
CA ILE A 78 17.59 -10.97 -7.16
C ILE A 78 16.41 -10.48 -6.32
N LEU A 79 15.16 -10.83 -6.66
CA LEU A 79 14.02 -10.46 -5.82
C LEU A 79 14.27 -11.06 -4.42
N LYS A 80 14.47 -10.17 -3.44
CA LYS A 80 14.45 -10.60 -2.04
C LYS A 80 13.02 -11.02 -1.78
N THR A 81 12.79 -12.33 -1.72
CA THR A 81 11.63 -12.83 -0.98
C THR A 81 11.83 -12.31 0.43
N ASP A 82 10.99 -11.36 0.86
CA ASP A 82 10.99 -10.84 2.23
C ASP A 82 10.63 -11.98 3.20
N GLY A 83 11.58 -12.87 3.46
CA GLY A 83 11.51 -13.96 4.43
C GLY A 83 11.52 -13.46 5.87
N ASN A 84 11.40 -12.14 6.06
CA ASN A 84 11.33 -11.47 7.35
C ASN A 84 9.95 -10.88 7.62
N LYS A 85 8.89 -11.49 7.07
CA LYS A 85 7.57 -11.34 7.70
C LYS A 85 7.70 -11.92 9.10
N LYS A 86 7.84 -11.03 10.10
CA LYS A 86 7.58 -11.37 11.50
C LYS A 86 6.30 -12.19 11.50
N SER A 87 6.42 -13.46 11.87
CA SER A 87 5.27 -14.34 12.01
C SER A 87 4.48 -13.81 13.19
N PHE A 88 3.37 -13.13 12.95
CA PHE A 88 2.43 -12.77 14.00
C PHE A 88 1.42 -13.89 14.18
N ASP A 89 0.99 -14.13 15.41
CA ASP A 89 -0.14 -15.02 15.68
C ASP A 89 -1.45 -14.28 15.32
N PRO A 90 -2.24 -14.78 14.33
CA PRO A 90 -3.53 -14.20 14.00
C PRO A 90 -4.50 -14.13 15.20
N ALA A 91 -4.37 -15.01 16.19
CA ALA A 91 -5.21 -14.98 17.38
C ALA A 91 -4.91 -13.74 18.24
N GLU A 92 -3.63 -13.42 18.45
CA GLU A 92 -3.20 -12.24 19.22
C GLU A 92 -3.66 -10.93 18.55
N ILE A 93 -3.50 -10.81 17.23
CA ILE A 93 -3.94 -9.62 16.48
C ILE A 93 -5.45 -9.44 16.60
N LYS A 94 -6.23 -10.51 16.44
CA LYS A 94 -7.70 -10.44 16.55
C LYS A 94 -8.13 -9.99 17.94
N GLN A 95 -7.51 -10.53 19.00
CA GLN A 95 -7.88 -10.16 20.37
C GLN A 95 -7.51 -8.70 20.68
N LEU A 96 -6.32 -8.25 20.26
CA LEU A 96 -5.91 -6.86 20.44
C LEU A 96 -6.89 -5.91 19.75
N ARG A 97 -7.22 -6.19 18.48
CA ARG A 97 -8.18 -5.39 17.71
C ARG A 97 -9.58 -5.40 18.32
N GLN A 98 -10.02 -6.54 18.83
CA GLN A 98 -11.31 -6.64 19.51
C GLN A 98 -11.38 -5.72 20.73
N ASN A 99 -10.34 -5.71 21.55
CA ASN A 99 -10.27 -4.84 22.72
C ASN A 99 -10.25 -3.35 22.33
N GLU A 100 -9.51 -2.99 21.28
CA GLU A 100 -9.46 -1.61 20.76
C GLU A 100 -10.82 -1.14 20.23
N ILE A 101 -11.52 -1.97 19.46
CA ILE A 101 -12.86 -1.65 18.93
C ILE A 101 -13.86 -1.50 20.07
N GLY A 102 -13.87 -2.41 21.04
CA GLY A 102 -14.73 -2.34 22.22
C GLY A 102 -14.51 -1.06 23.04
N ALA A 103 -13.25 -0.72 23.30
CA ALA A 103 -12.89 0.51 24.00
C ALA A 103 -13.30 1.77 23.22
N LEU A 104 -13.24 1.74 21.89
CA LEU A 104 -13.69 2.86 21.06
C LEU A 104 -15.21 3.03 21.09
N ILE A 105 -15.98 1.93 21.01
CA ILE A 105 -17.45 1.98 21.18
C ILE A 105 -17.81 2.56 22.55
N HIS A 106 -17.15 2.07 23.61
CA HIS A 106 -17.34 2.59 24.96
C HIS A 106 -17.10 4.10 25.03
N LYS A 107 -15.96 4.56 24.51
CA LYS A 107 -15.60 5.97 24.49
C LYS A 107 -16.66 6.81 23.76
N VAL A 108 -17.01 6.42 22.54
CA VAL A 108 -17.94 7.17 21.69
C VAL A 108 -19.35 7.18 22.29
N ARG A 109 -19.80 6.08 22.91
CA ARG A 109 -21.08 6.04 23.62
C ARG A 109 -21.12 7.05 24.77
N ILE A 110 -20.05 7.14 25.55
CA ILE A 110 -19.94 8.12 26.64
C ILE A 110 -19.89 9.55 26.10
N GLU A 111 -19.18 9.81 25.01
CA GLU A 111 -19.16 11.12 24.34
C GLU A 111 -20.54 11.52 23.77
N ALA A 112 -21.38 10.54 23.45
CA ALA A 112 -22.76 10.74 23.02
C ALA A 112 -23.77 10.84 24.19
N ASP A 113 -23.30 10.80 25.45
CA ASP A 113 -24.12 10.81 26.68
C ASP A 113 -25.20 9.70 26.72
N LEU A 114 -24.92 8.53 26.15
CA LEU A 114 -25.86 7.40 26.13
C LEU A 114 -25.55 6.35 27.21
N SER A 115 -26.58 5.84 27.87
CA SER A 115 -26.46 4.65 28.72
C SER A 115 -26.29 3.37 27.86
N ILE A 116 -25.88 2.27 28.48
CA ILE A 116 -25.81 0.96 27.81
C ILE A 116 -27.20 0.57 27.32
N GLU A 117 -28.22 0.76 28.14
CA GLU A 117 -29.61 0.44 27.83
C GLU A 117 -30.12 1.26 26.64
N GLU A 118 -29.85 2.57 26.63
CA GLU A 118 -30.28 3.47 25.56
C GLU A 118 -29.62 3.14 24.21
N LEU A 119 -28.31 2.88 24.20
CA LEU A 119 -27.62 2.49 22.96
C LEU A 119 -28.08 1.11 22.49
N ALA A 120 -28.21 0.14 23.40
CA ALA A 120 -28.65 -1.20 23.09
C ALA A 120 -30.06 -1.22 22.49
N GLU A 121 -31.00 -0.46 23.06
CA GLU A 121 -32.35 -0.29 22.52
C GLU A 121 -32.33 0.32 21.12
N LYS A 122 -31.60 1.42 20.93
CA LYS A 122 -31.49 2.10 19.62
C LYS A 122 -30.84 1.21 18.55
N ALA A 123 -29.87 0.39 18.93
CA ALA A 123 -29.16 -0.52 18.04
C ALA A 123 -29.85 -1.87 17.87
N GLY A 124 -30.92 -2.16 18.62
CA GLY A 124 -31.63 -3.44 18.57
C GLY A 124 -30.79 -4.64 19.05
N ILE A 125 -29.86 -4.41 19.98
CA ILE A 125 -29.01 -5.45 20.57
C ILE A 125 -29.30 -5.62 22.07
N ALA A 126 -28.94 -6.75 22.66
CA ALA A 126 -29.11 -6.96 24.09
C ALA A 126 -28.12 -6.11 24.90
N PRO A 127 -28.53 -5.46 26.01
CA PRO A 127 -27.62 -4.69 26.86
C PRO A 127 -26.41 -5.49 27.36
N SER A 128 -26.60 -6.77 27.66
CA SER A 128 -25.52 -7.68 28.06
C SER A 128 -24.50 -7.90 26.93
N SER A 129 -24.96 -8.00 25.67
CA SER A 129 -24.07 -8.14 24.52
C SER A 129 -23.25 -6.88 24.32
N LEU A 130 -23.88 -5.70 24.37
CA LEU A 130 -23.19 -4.41 24.29
C LEU A 130 -22.11 -4.27 25.37
N GLN A 131 -22.42 -4.68 26.61
CA GLN A 131 -21.46 -4.65 27.71
C GLN A 131 -20.24 -5.55 27.43
N SER A 132 -20.45 -6.79 26.98
CA SER A 132 -19.35 -7.70 26.63
C SER A 132 -18.55 -7.23 25.41
N TYR A 133 -19.19 -6.53 24.47
CA TYR A 133 -18.50 -5.90 23.34
C TYR A 133 -17.57 -4.78 23.78
N GLU A 134 -18.05 -3.86 24.62
CA GLU A 134 -17.25 -2.75 25.15
C GLU A 134 -16.04 -3.22 25.97
N GLN A 135 -16.17 -4.36 26.63
CA GLN A 135 -15.10 -4.98 27.42
C GLN A 135 -14.11 -5.82 26.58
N GLY A 136 -14.42 -6.06 25.30
CA GLY A 136 -13.59 -6.89 24.42
C GLY A 136 -13.67 -8.40 24.70
N GLU A 137 -14.62 -8.84 25.53
CA GLU A 137 -14.80 -10.25 25.91
C GLU A 137 -15.35 -11.10 24.76
N VAL A 138 -16.25 -10.51 23.96
CA VAL A 138 -16.89 -11.15 22.82
C VAL A 138 -16.65 -10.32 21.57
N PRO A 139 -16.33 -10.94 20.42
CA PRO A 139 -16.18 -10.22 19.16
C PRO A 139 -17.48 -9.56 18.71
N ILE A 140 -17.40 -8.32 18.22
CA ILE A 140 -18.57 -7.61 17.68
C ILE A 140 -18.81 -8.08 16.23
N PRO A 141 -19.98 -8.63 15.90
CA PRO A 141 -20.34 -8.92 14.51
C PRO A 141 -20.38 -7.64 13.67
N ILE A 142 -19.89 -7.70 12.42
CA ILE A 142 -19.84 -6.52 11.53
C ILE A 142 -21.20 -5.82 11.38
N PRO A 143 -22.34 -6.52 11.16
CA PRO A 143 -23.64 -5.84 11.05
C PRO A 143 -24.04 -5.08 12.33
N GLU A 144 -23.68 -5.62 13.51
CA GLU A 144 -23.96 -4.95 14.78
C GLU A 144 -23.05 -3.73 14.97
N LEU A 145 -21.78 -3.83 14.56
CA LEU A 145 -20.86 -2.69 14.53
C LEU A 145 -21.35 -1.59 13.58
N GLU A 146 -21.85 -1.94 12.38
CA GLU A 146 -22.44 -0.98 11.44
C GLU A 146 -23.66 -0.25 12.04
N ILE A 147 -24.52 -0.96 12.75
CA ILE A 147 -25.68 -0.35 13.42
C ILE A 147 -25.22 0.55 14.57
N LEU A 148 -24.28 0.09 15.40
CA LEU A 148 -23.74 0.87 16.52
C LEU A 148 -23.09 2.17 16.04
N THR A 149 -22.26 2.10 15.00
CA THR A 149 -21.63 3.28 14.39
C THR A 149 -22.65 4.25 13.81
N LEU A 150 -23.69 3.74 13.14
CA LEU A 150 -24.79 4.57 12.63
C LEU A 150 -25.53 5.30 13.77
N VAL A 151 -25.88 4.61 14.85
CA VAL A 151 -26.59 5.20 16.00
C VAL A 151 -25.74 6.25 16.71
N LEU A 152 -24.43 6.00 16.81
CA LEU A 152 -23.46 6.91 17.41
C LEU A 152 -23.05 8.07 16.49
N ASN A 153 -23.54 8.11 15.25
CA ASN A 153 -23.19 9.09 14.22
C ASN A 153 -21.67 9.13 13.91
N ASN A 154 -21.05 7.95 13.90
CA ASN A 154 -19.65 7.72 13.53
C ASN A 154 -19.54 7.00 12.19
N SER A 155 -18.33 7.00 11.63
CA SER A 155 -18.02 6.25 10.42
C SER A 155 -17.41 4.90 10.77
N MET A 156 -17.71 3.86 9.99
CA MET A 156 -16.99 2.58 10.06
C MET A 156 -15.47 2.76 9.91
N GLN A 157 -15.04 3.81 9.21
CA GLN A 157 -13.62 4.17 9.03
C GLN A 157 -12.94 4.54 10.36
N ASP A 158 -13.68 5.03 11.35
CA ASP A 158 -13.13 5.40 12.66
C ASP A 158 -12.69 4.15 13.45
N PHE A 159 -13.23 2.98 13.11
CA PHE A 159 -12.98 1.69 13.75
C PHE A 159 -12.00 0.80 12.97
N GLU A 160 -11.54 1.24 11.80
CA GLU A 160 -10.56 0.50 11.02
C GLU A 160 -9.18 0.50 11.69
N ASP A 161 -8.41 -0.56 11.44
CA ASP A 161 -7.04 -0.66 11.92
C ASP A 161 -6.15 0.31 11.13
N GLN A 162 -5.39 1.15 11.83
CA GLN A 162 -4.47 2.11 11.22
C GLN A 162 -3.01 1.87 11.62
N ALA A 163 -2.75 1.07 12.66
CA ALA A 163 -1.45 1.01 13.32
C ALA A 163 -0.76 -0.35 13.22
N SER A 164 -1.52 -1.45 13.05
CA SER A 164 -0.92 -2.77 12.85
C SER A 164 -0.37 -2.90 11.43
N ILE A 165 0.33 -4.00 11.16
CA ILE A 165 0.80 -4.32 9.79
C ILE A 165 -0.36 -4.52 8.82
N VAL A 166 -1.50 -5.00 9.32
CA VAL A 166 -2.73 -5.12 8.54
C VAL A 166 -3.30 -3.72 8.30
N GLY A 167 -3.34 -2.87 9.32
CA GLY A 167 -3.80 -1.50 9.20
C GLY A 167 -2.94 -0.66 8.25
N SER A 168 -1.61 -0.76 8.36
CA SER A 168 -0.68 -0.06 7.47
C SER A 168 -0.88 -0.46 6.01
N TRP A 169 -1.21 -1.72 5.73
CA TRP A 169 -1.53 -2.17 4.37
C TRP A 169 -2.79 -1.49 3.82
N PHE A 170 -3.85 -1.36 4.61
CA PHE A 170 -5.06 -0.65 4.20
C PHE A 170 -4.81 0.85 3.99
N VAL A 171 -4.01 1.47 4.87
CA VAL A 171 -3.59 2.87 4.73
C VAL A 171 -2.78 3.08 3.46
N GLU A 172 -1.83 2.19 3.16
CA GLU A 172 -1.05 2.22 1.92
C GLU A 172 -1.94 2.08 0.69
N GLN A 173 -2.89 1.15 0.70
CA GLN A 173 -3.82 0.95 -0.41
C GLN A 173 -4.71 2.17 -0.65
N ARG A 174 -5.23 2.78 0.43
CA ARG A 174 -6.01 4.02 0.36
C ARG A 174 -5.17 5.16 -0.20
N ASN A 175 -3.98 5.39 0.35
CA ASN A 175 -3.08 6.46 -0.09
C ASN A 175 -2.70 6.31 -1.57
N MET A 176 -2.45 5.08 -2.01
CA MET A 176 -2.18 4.77 -3.42
C MET A 176 -3.40 5.11 -4.30
N ARG A 177 -4.60 4.73 -3.88
CA ARG A 177 -5.84 5.04 -4.62
C ARG A 177 -6.04 6.56 -4.74
N GLU A 178 -5.89 7.29 -3.64
CA GLU A 178 -6.03 8.76 -3.66
C GLU A 178 -4.94 9.42 -4.53
N PHE A 179 -3.70 8.91 -4.49
CA PHE A 179 -2.63 9.37 -5.38
C PHE A 179 -2.98 9.13 -6.86
N LEU A 180 -3.51 7.96 -7.20
CA LEU A 180 -3.92 7.63 -8.57
C LEU A 180 -5.10 8.49 -9.07
N ASN A 181 -5.91 9.02 -8.17
CA ASN A 181 -7.01 9.96 -8.46
C ASN A 181 -6.54 11.40 -8.71
N LEU A 182 -5.29 11.77 -8.36
CA LEU A 182 -4.76 13.10 -8.62
C LEU A 182 -4.66 13.40 -10.13
N PRO A 183 -4.72 14.67 -10.56
CA PRO A 183 -4.35 15.07 -11.92
C PRO A 183 -2.99 14.53 -12.36
N LYS A 184 -2.86 14.11 -13.63
CA LYS A 184 -1.63 13.50 -14.16
C LYS A 184 -0.40 14.40 -14.04
N GLU A 185 -0.60 15.71 -14.12
CA GLU A 185 0.45 16.71 -13.90
C GLU A 185 0.98 16.66 -12.46
N LEU A 186 0.08 16.55 -11.46
CA LEU A 186 0.47 16.42 -10.06
C LEU A 186 1.13 15.08 -9.76
N GLN A 187 0.60 13.98 -10.30
CA GLN A 187 1.25 12.66 -10.20
C GLN A 187 2.70 12.75 -10.71
N SER A 188 2.88 13.32 -11.90
CA SER A 188 4.20 13.49 -12.54
C SER A 188 5.11 14.45 -11.79
N PHE A 189 4.56 15.50 -11.16
CA PHE A 189 5.32 16.45 -10.36
C PHE A 189 5.85 15.79 -9.08
N VAL A 190 5.00 15.06 -8.36
CA VAL A 190 5.35 14.42 -7.09
C VAL A 190 6.35 13.27 -7.28
N SER A 191 6.28 12.54 -8.39
CA SER A 191 7.21 11.43 -8.68
C SER A 191 8.65 11.85 -9.01
N LYS A 192 8.95 13.14 -9.15
CA LYS A 192 10.31 13.63 -9.46
C LYS A 192 11.10 13.93 -8.18
N PRO A 193 12.24 13.27 -7.92
CA PRO A 193 13.02 13.51 -6.70
C PRO A 193 13.47 14.97 -6.52
N VAL A 194 13.77 15.66 -7.62
CA VAL A 194 14.14 17.09 -7.61
C VAL A 194 13.04 17.99 -7.05
N ASN A 195 11.78 17.55 -7.07
CA ASN A 195 10.65 18.33 -6.59
C ASN A 195 10.40 18.19 -5.08
N ARG A 196 11.14 17.31 -4.39
CA ARG A 196 10.99 17.10 -2.94
C ARG A 196 11.05 18.38 -2.11
N PRO A 197 11.96 19.35 -2.36
CA PRO A 197 11.98 20.60 -1.60
C PRO A 197 10.68 21.41 -1.68
N TYR A 198 9.98 21.38 -2.83
CA TYR A 198 8.68 22.06 -2.98
C TYR A 198 7.60 21.37 -2.15
N LEU A 199 7.60 20.04 -2.10
CA LEU A 199 6.66 19.27 -1.30
C LEU A 199 6.89 19.49 0.20
N GLU A 200 8.14 19.48 0.64
CA GLU A 200 8.51 19.76 2.04
C GLU A 200 8.12 21.20 2.44
N LEU A 201 8.27 22.16 1.52
CA LEU A 201 7.77 23.52 1.74
C LEU A 201 6.24 23.57 1.84
N ALA A 202 5.53 22.87 0.95
CA ALA A 202 4.07 22.81 0.99
C ALA A 202 3.54 22.23 2.32
N ILE A 203 4.20 21.18 2.85
CA ILE A 203 3.88 20.60 4.16
C ILE A 203 4.05 21.66 5.26
N LYS A 204 5.23 22.32 5.32
CA LYS A 204 5.49 23.37 6.32
C LYS A 204 4.48 24.51 6.25
N LEU A 205 4.09 24.93 5.04
CA LEU A 205 3.08 25.97 4.85
C LEU A 205 1.70 25.53 5.36
N SER A 206 1.32 24.27 5.15
CA SER A 206 0.03 23.73 5.61
C SER A 206 -0.13 23.69 7.13
N GLU A 207 0.98 23.64 7.87
CA GLU A 207 1.01 23.62 9.34
C GLU A 207 0.91 25.04 9.95
N LEU A 208 1.07 26.10 9.14
CA LEU A 208 1.00 27.47 9.62
C LEU A 208 -0.44 27.91 9.90
N LYS A 209 -0.61 28.74 10.94
CA LYS A 209 -1.87 29.44 11.19
C LYS A 209 -2.19 30.37 10.01
N VAL A 210 -3.47 30.50 9.69
CA VAL A 210 -4.00 31.23 8.53
C VAL A 210 -3.49 32.69 8.49
N GLU A 211 -3.36 33.33 9.64
CA GLU A 211 -2.89 34.72 9.74
C GLU A 211 -1.43 34.86 9.29
N ARG A 212 -0.58 33.87 9.63
CA ARG A 212 0.83 33.87 9.21
C ARG A 212 0.98 33.58 7.72
N LEU A 213 0.14 32.71 7.17
CA LEU A 213 0.08 32.46 5.72
C LEU A 213 -0.28 33.74 4.95
N ARG A 214 -1.27 34.50 5.43
CA ARG A 214 -1.65 35.78 4.81
C ARG A 214 -0.53 36.81 4.85
N SER A 215 0.13 36.99 6.00
CA SER A 215 1.25 37.94 6.10
C SER A 215 2.42 37.57 5.18
N LEU A 216 2.69 36.27 5.00
CA LEU A 216 3.71 35.80 4.07
C LEU A 216 3.31 36.07 2.62
N ALA A 217 2.05 35.86 2.27
CA ALA A 217 1.54 36.15 0.93
C ALA A 217 1.60 37.65 0.61
N GLU A 218 1.20 38.51 1.55
CA GLU A 218 1.29 39.97 1.41
C GLU A 218 2.74 40.43 1.20
N GLY A 219 3.67 39.94 2.04
CA GLY A 219 5.09 40.27 1.88
C GLY A 219 5.70 39.81 0.55
N LEU A 220 5.30 38.64 0.03
CA LEU A 220 5.73 38.17 -1.29
C LEU A 220 5.16 39.03 -2.43
N LEU A 221 3.93 39.51 -2.28
CA LEU A 221 3.27 40.37 -3.25
C LEU A 221 3.93 41.76 -3.30
N GLU A 222 4.33 42.32 -2.15
CA GLU A 222 5.06 43.58 -2.07
C GLU A 222 6.46 43.52 -2.69
N ILE A 223 7.13 42.37 -2.65
CA ILE A 223 8.49 42.20 -3.24
C ILE A 223 8.42 41.97 -4.77
N THR A 224 7.25 41.59 -5.29
CA THR A 224 7.06 41.25 -6.71
C THR A 224 6.37 42.35 -7.53
N LEU A 225 5.96 43.46 -6.89
CA LEU A 225 5.44 44.69 -7.50
C LEU A 225 6.51 45.77 -7.59
#